data_AF-A0A2G5CCF0-F1
#
_entry.id   AF-A0A2G5CCF0-F1
#
_cell.length_a   1.000
_cell.length_b   1.000
_cell.length_c   1.000
_cell.angle_alpha   90.00
_cell.angle_beta   90.00
_cell.angle_gamma   90.00
#
_symmetry.space_group_name_H-M   'P 1'
#
loop_
_entity.id
_entity.type
_entity.pdbx_description
1 polymer ?
#
loop_
_entity_poly.entity_id
_entity_poly.type
_entity_poly.pdbx_seq_one_letter_code
_entity_poly.pdbx_strand_id
1 'polypeptide(L)'
;GMSDLLSPILYVMTDESESFWCFVELMESLGPNFDRDQNGMHSQLFALLKLVELLDSPLHNYFKQNDCLNYFFCFRWIVIQFKREFEYETTMRLWEVLWTHYLSEHLHLYVCVAILKRHRRKIMDEHMDFDTLLKFINELSGHIDANATLRGAEALCLCAGENGAACIPPGTPPSLLVETGMLYSQQDDI
;
A
#
# COMPACT_ATOMS: atom_id res chain seq x y z
N GLY A 1 12.98 2.47 -7.28
CA GLY A 1 11.52 2.42 -7.42
C GLY A 1 11.16 1.23 -8.25
N MET A 2 11.02 1.38 -9.57
CA MET A 2 10.61 0.29 -10.46
C MET A 2 11.50 -0.97 -10.38
N SER A 3 12.82 -0.81 -10.24
CA SER A 3 13.72 -1.96 -10.04
C SER A 3 13.47 -2.72 -8.73
N ASP A 4 12.99 -2.04 -7.68
CA ASP A 4 12.60 -2.69 -6.43
C ASP A 4 11.34 -3.55 -6.61
N LEU A 5 10.46 -3.16 -7.55
CA LEU A 5 9.25 -3.92 -7.91
C LEU A 5 9.57 -5.11 -8.83
N LEU A 6 10.44 -4.92 -9.82
CA LEU A 6 10.82 -5.97 -10.77
C LEU A 6 11.69 -7.07 -10.15
N SER A 7 12.60 -6.71 -9.22
CA SER A 7 13.58 -7.65 -8.68
C SER A 7 12.97 -8.92 -8.06
N PRO A 8 11.89 -8.84 -7.26
CA PRO A 8 11.24 -10.05 -6.75
C PRO A 8 10.52 -10.88 -7.80
N ILE A 9 9.92 -10.23 -8.81
CA ILE A 9 9.26 -10.92 -9.93
C ILE A 9 10.30 -11.74 -10.71
N LEU A 10 11.42 -11.11 -11.06
CA LEU A 10 12.52 -11.77 -11.78
C LEU A 10 13.08 -12.96 -10.99
N TYR A 11 13.19 -12.83 -9.67
CA TYR A 11 13.66 -13.92 -8.81
C TYR A 11 12.72 -15.13 -8.83
N VAL A 12 11.40 -14.91 -8.85
CA VAL A 12 10.40 -15.99 -8.85
C VAL A 12 10.25 -16.63 -10.22
N MET A 13 10.12 -15.82 -11.27
CA MET A 13 9.84 -16.33 -12.62
C MET A 13 11.08 -16.97 -13.25
N THR A 14 12.29 -16.48 -12.96
CA THR A 14 13.58 -16.95 -13.50
C THR A 14 13.76 -16.84 -15.01
N ASP A 15 12.67 -16.67 -15.76
CA ASP A 15 12.65 -16.37 -17.19
C ASP A 15 12.43 -14.87 -17.43
N GLU A 16 13.22 -14.28 -18.34
CA GLU A 16 13.16 -12.85 -18.65
C GLU A 16 11.82 -12.45 -19.28
N SER A 17 11.28 -13.28 -20.17
CA SER A 17 10.06 -12.95 -20.90
C SER A 17 8.82 -13.04 -20.01
N GLU A 18 8.72 -14.06 -19.15
CA GLU A 18 7.66 -14.16 -18.15
C GLU A 18 7.75 -13.03 -17.13
N SER A 19 8.96 -12.73 -16.65
CA SER A 19 9.19 -11.61 -15.74
C SER A 19 8.78 -10.27 -16.34
N PHE A 20 9.09 -10.06 -17.62
CA PHE A 20 8.70 -8.85 -18.34
C PHE A 20 7.19 -8.68 -18.36
N TRP A 21 6.43 -9.71 -18.76
CA TRP A 21 4.97 -9.61 -18.85
C TRP A 21 4.30 -9.46 -17.48
N CYS A 22 4.76 -10.17 -16.46
CA CYS A 22 4.28 -9.95 -15.09
C CYS A 22 4.55 -8.53 -14.59
N PHE A 23 5.71 -7.96 -14.96
CA PHE A 23 6.04 -6.60 -14.59
C PHE A 23 5.23 -5.56 -15.38
N VAL A 24 4.91 -5.81 -16.66
CA VAL A 24 3.99 -4.97 -17.44
C VAL A 24 2.63 -4.89 -16.75
N GLU A 25 2.04 -6.02 -16.37
CA GLU A 25 0.75 -6.03 -15.65
C GLU A 25 0.79 -5.28 -14.31
N LEU A 26 1.89 -5.45 -13.56
CA LEU A 26 2.08 -4.67 -12.33
C LEU A 26 2.17 -3.16 -12.62
N MET A 27 2.81 -2.78 -13.73
CA MET A 27 2.99 -1.39 -14.13
C MET A 27 1.75 -0.77 -14.77
N GLU A 28 0.83 -1.54 -15.36
CA GLU A 28 -0.51 -1.02 -15.71
C GLU A 28 -1.24 -0.51 -14.45
N SER A 29 -1.00 -1.18 -13.32
CA SER A 29 -1.60 -0.84 -12.03
C SER A 29 -0.88 0.31 -11.34
N LEU A 30 0.44 0.20 -11.20
CA LEU A 30 1.25 1.12 -10.40
C LEU A 30 1.89 2.23 -11.23
N GLY A 31 1.78 2.20 -12.56
CA GLY A 31 2.32 3.20 -13.50
C GLY A 31 2.00 4.65 -13.14
N PRO A 32 0.75 4.98 -12.78
CA PRO A 32 0.39 6.34 -12.36
C PRO A 32 1.19 6.85 -11.15
N ASN A 33 1.78 5.97 -10.33
CA ASN A 33 2.66 6.38 -9.23
C ASN A 33 4.03 6.89 -9.71
N PHE A 34 4.43 6.54 -10.93
CA PHE A 34 5.71 6.89 -11.54
C PHE A 34 5.59 7.96 -12.63
N ASP A 35 4.37 8.44 -12.91
CA ASP A 35 4.14 9.56 -13.82
C ASP A 35 4.88 10.82 -13.36
N ARG A 36 5.17 11.71 -14.32
CA ARG A 36 5.93 12.95 -14.04
C ARG A 36 5.22 13.87 -13.04
N ASP A 37 3.89 13.82 -13.00
CA ASP A 37 3.05 14.57 -12.07
C ASP A 37 2.72 13.79 -10.79
N GLN A 38 3.10 12.50 -10.71
CA GLN A 38 2.84 11.59 -9.60
C GLN A 38 1.37 11.56 -9.14
N ASN A 39 0.44 11.72 -10.08
CA ASN A 39 -0.99 11.79 -9.77
C ASN A 39 -1.50 10.56 -8.98
N GLY A 40 -0.98 9.37 -9.28
CA GLY A 40 -1.31 8.13 -8.59
C GLY A 40 -0.88 8.18 -7.14
N MET A 41 0.35 8.60 -6.86
CA MET A 41 0.85 8.75 -5.48
C MET A 41 0.03 9.78 -4.70
N HIS A 42 -0.28 10.93 -5.31
CA HIS A 42 -1.09 11.95 -4.65
C HIS A 42 -2.50 11.45 -4.31
N SER A 43 -3.15 10.70 -5.21
CA SER A 43 -4.46 10.09 -4.95
C SER A 43 -4.42 9.08 -3.81
N GLN A 44 -3.38 8.23 -3.75
CA GLN A 44 -3.21 7.23 -2.69
C GLN A 44 -2.91 7.85 -1.33
N LEU A 45 -2.07 8.90 -1.27
CA LEU A 45 -1.80 9.62 -0.02
C LEU A 45 -3.04 10.37 0.48
N PHE A 46 -3.84 10.93 -0.44
CA PHE A 46 -5.11 11.54 -0.08
C PHE A 46 -6.12 10.51 0.45
N ALA A 47 -6.23 9.36 -0.20
CA ALA A 47 -7.06 8.25 0.27
C ALA A 47 -6.60 7.77 1.66
N LEU A 48 -5.29 7.63 1.88
CA LEU A 48 -4.71 7.29 3.18
C LEU A 48 -5.08 8.32 4.26
N LEU A 49 -4.98 9.62 3.95
CA LEU A 49 -5.42 10.68 4.86
C LEU A 49 -6.87 10.48 5.29
N LYS A 50 -7.76 10.18 4.34
CA LYS A 50 -9.20 9.98 4.59
C LYS A 50 -9.48 8.71 5.39
N LEU A 51 -8.76 7.63 5.09
CA LEU A 51 -8.86 6.41 5.87
C LEU A 51 -8.38 6.60 7.32
N VAL A 52 -7.30 7.35 7.56
CA VAL A 52 -6.84 7.67 8.92
C VAL A 52 -7.83 8.61 9.63
N GLU A 53 -8.41 9.58 8.91
CA GLU A 53 -9.48 10.45 9.45
C GLU A 53 -10.68 9.62 9.95
N LEU A 54 -11.09 8.62 9.16
CA LEU A 54 -12.19 7.70 9.49
C LEU A 54 -11.84 6.74 10.63
N LEU A 55 -10.66 6.12 10.60
CA LEU A 55 -10.32 4.96 11.42
C LEU A 55 -9.51 5.29 12.69
N ASP A 56 -8.90 6.48 12.75
CA ASP A 56 -8.14 6.96 13.91
C ASP A 56 -8.12 8.50 13.97
N SER A 57 -9.29 9.10 14.22
CA SER A 57 -9.44 10.55 14.35
C SER A 57 -8.43 11.21 15.31
N PRO A 58 -8.07 10.63 16.48
CA PRO A 58 -6.99 11.17 17.32
C PRO A 58 -5.65 11.33 16.60
N LEU A 59 -5.23 10.32 15.84
CA LEU A 59 -3.98 10.38 15.06
C LEU A 59 -4.09 11.38 13.89
N HIS A 60 -5.22 11.40 13.19
CA HIS A 60 -5.46 12.39 12.12
C HIS A 60 -5.34 13.83 12.65
N ASN A 61 -5.99 14.12 13.78
CA ASN A 61 -5.96 15.44 14.41
C ASN A 61 -4.55 15.82 14.87
N TYR A 62 -3.77 14.84 15.37
CA TYR A 62 -2.37 15.05 15.70
C TYR A 62 -1.56 15.44 14.45
N PHE A 63 -1.70 14.72 13.34
CA PHE A 63 -1.01 15.07 12.10
C PHE A 63 -1.44 16.43 11.56
N LYS A 64 -2.71 16.81 11.71
CA LYS A 64 -3.20 18.15 11.36
C LYS A 64 -2.54 19.26 12.17
N GLN A 65 -2.32 19.05 13.46
CA GLN A 65 -1.70 20.05 14.34
C GLN A 65 -0.19 20.19 14.08
N ASN A 66 0.47 19.16 13.57
CA ASN A 66 1.91 19.10 13.36
C ASN A 66 2.32 19.18 11.86
N ASP A 67 1.44 19.71 11.00
CA ASP A 67 1.68 19.87 9.55
C ASP A 67 2.11 18.58 8.81
N CYS A 68 1.58 17.44 9.24
CA CYS A 68 1.93 16.10 8.75
C CYS A 68 0.85 15.51 7.81
N LEU A 69 -0.11 16.31 7.33
CA LEU A 69 -1.22 15.84 6.49
C LEU A 69 -0.83 15.50 5.04
N ASN A 70 0.41 15.76 4.62
CA ASN A 70 0.87 15.31 3.31
C ASN A 70 1.19 13.80 3.27
N TYR A 71 1.37 13.14 4.42
CA TYR A 71 1.71 11.72 4.54
C TYR A 71 2.96 11.28 3.76
N PHE A 72 3.87 12.19 3.39
CA PHE A 72 5.06 11.84 2.60
C PHE A 72 6.01 10.86 3.32
N PHE A 73 5.91 10.73 4.65
CA PHE A 73 6.58 9.66 5.40
C PHE A 73 6.09 8.24 5.02
N CYS A 74 4.90 8.10 4.43
CA CYS A 74 4.38 6.84 3.87
C CYS A 74 4.69 6.67 2.37
N PHE A 75 5.32 7.65 1.70
CA PHE A 75 5.54 7.61 0.25
C PHE A 75 6.28 6.33 -0.18
N ARG A 76 7.35 5.99 0.54
CA ARG A 76 8.16 4.78 0.26
C ARG A 76 7.34 3.50 0.43
N TRP A 77 6.42 3.44 1.38
CA TRP A 77 5.59 2.26 1.58
C TRP A 77 4.71 1.98 0.37
N ILE A 78 4.06 3.02 -0.15
CA ILE A 78 3.09 2.89 -1.24
C ILE A 78 3.81 2.68 -2.60
N VAL A 79 4.79 3.52 -2.91
CA VAL A 79 5.41 3.56 -4.26
C VAL A 79 6.14 2.25 -4.63
N ILE A 80 6.59 1.48 -3.64
CA ILE A 80 7.27 0.20 -3.83
C ILE A 80 6.63 -0.92 -3.00
N GLN A 81 5.35 -0.79 -2.67
CA GLN A 81 4.55 -1.82 -1.99
C GLN A 81 5.30 -2.48 -0.81
N PHE A 82 5.84 -1.66 0.08
CA PHE A 82 6.58 -2.04 1.29
C PHE A 82 7.85 -2.87 1.10
N LYS A 83 8.40 -2.98 -0.13
CA LYS A 83 9.59 -3.80 -0.44
C LYS A 83 10.83 -3.50 0.42
N ARG A 84 10.92 -2.28 0.96
CA ARG A 84 12.03 -1.82 1.82
C ARG A 84 11.74 -1.96 3.31
N GLU A 85 10.56 -2.44 3.69
CA GLU A 85 10.14 -2.58 5.09
C GLU A 85 10.23 -4.02 5.60
N PHE A 86 10.27 -4.99 4.68
CA PHE A 86 10.24 -6.41 4.97
C PHE A 86 11.39 -7.16 4.30
N GLU A 87 11.75 -8.30 4.89
CA GLU A 87 12.61 -9.28 4.23
C GLU A 87 11.94 -9.86 2.97
N TYR A 88 12.73 -10.54 2.14
CA TYR A 88 12.28 -11.02 0.83
C TYR A 88 11.03 -11.91 0.92
N GLU A 89 11.07 -12.99 1.71
CA GLU A 89 9.94 -13.93 1.84
C GLU A 89 8.68 -13.26 2.38
N THR A 90 8.85 -12.32 3.32
CA THR A 90 7.73 -11.56 3.89
C THR A 90 7.14 -10.59 2.88
N THR A 91 7.97 -9.97 2.04
CA THR A 91 7.49 -9.12 0.95
C THR A 91 6.68 -9.94 -0.05
N MET A 92 7.19 -11.10 -0.48
CA MET A 92 6.48 -11.97 -1.43
C MET A 92 5.11 -12.37 -0.91
N ARG A 93 5.04 -12.81 0.35
CA ARG A 93 3.76 -13.16 0.97
C ARG A 93 2.81 -11.98 1.11
N LEU A 94 3.33 -10.79 1.42
CA LEU A 94 2.51 -9.58 1.46
C LEU A 94 1.91 -9.29 0.08
N TRP A 95 2.71 -9.36 -0.98
CA TRP A 95 2.25 -9.12 -2.36
C TRP A 95 1.22 -10.13 -2.81
N GLU A 96 1.42 -11.43 -2.54
CA GLU A 96 0.42 -12.47 -2.80
C GLU A 96 -0.94 -12.11 -2.18
N VAL A 97 -0.96 -11.66 -0.92
CA VAL A 97 -2.19 -11.24 -0.23
C VAL A 97 -2.80 -10.01 -0.89
N LEU A 98 -2.00 -8.96 -1.13
CA LEU A 98 -2.47 -7.71 -1.73
C LEU A 98 -3.08 -7.93 -3.12
N TRP A 99 -2.49 -8.81 -3.92
CA TRP A 99 -2.91 -9.10 -5.29
C TRP A 99 -4.18 -9.97 -5.38
N THR A 100 -4.63 -10.58 -4.28
CA THR A 100 -5.92 -11.31 -4.26
C THR A 100 -7.13 -10.40 -4.33
N HIS A 101 -6.97 -9.11 -4.01
CA HIS A 101 -8.07 -8.14 -3.81
C HIS A 101 -9.12 -8.59 -2.78
N TYR A 102 -8.77 -9.52 -1.91
CA TYR A 102 -9.64 -9.95 -0.84
C TYR A 102 -9.95 -8.76 0.08
N LEU A 103 -11.24 -8.51 0.32
CA LEU A 103 -11.81 -7.34 1.02
C LEU A 103 -11.70 -5.99 0.29
N SER A 104 -10.57 -5.68 -0.35
CA SER A 104 -10.37 -4.43 -1.09
C SER A 104 -9.21 -4.53 -2.07
N GLU A 105 -9.35 -3.91 -3.25
CA GLU A 105 -8.24 -3.66 -4.19
C GLU A 105 -7.20 -2.64 -3.66
N HIS A 106 -7.55 -1.92 -2.59
CA HIS A 106 -6.69 -0.94 -1.91
C HIS A 106 -6.25 -1.39 -0.51
N LEU A 107 -6.15 -2.70 -0.27
CA LEU A 107 -5.76 -3.26 1.03
C LEU A 107 -4.40 -2.71 1.52
N HIS A 108 -3.50 -2.35 0.61
CA HIS A 108 -2.20 -1.73 0.93
C HIS A 108 -2.34 -0.40 1.69
N LEU A 109 -3.40 0.36 1.46
CA LEU A 109 -3.67 1.58 2.23
C LEU A 109 -4.08 1.25 3.66
N TYR A 110 -4.85 0.18 3.87
CA TYR A 110 -5.18 -0.31 5.21
C TYR A 110 -3.96 -0.89 5.94
N VAL A 111 -2.99 -1.46 5.21
CA VAL A 111 -1.68 -1.83 5.78
C VAL A 111 -0.96 -0.58 6.31
N CYS A 112 -0.95 0.54 5.58
CA CYS A 112 -0.41 1.80 6.10
C CYS A 112 -1.14 2.25 7.38
N VAL A 113 -2.48 2.26 7.39
CA VAL A 113 -3.28 2.64 8.58
C VAL A 113 -2.97 1.73 9.77
N ALA A 114 -2.85 0.41 9.54
CA ALA A 114 -2.55 -0.56 10.59
C ALA A 114 -1.19 -0.30 11.25
N ILE A 115 -0.14 -0.01 10.46
CA ILE A 115 1.19 0.32 10.98
C ILE A 115 1.13 1.63 11.79
N LEU A 116 0.55 2.70 11.21
CA LEU A 116 0.43 3.99 11.88
C LEU A 116 -0.34 3.88 13.19
N LYS A 117 -1.47 3.18 13.19
CA LYS A 117 -2.31 2.96 14.37
C LYS A 117 -1.59 2.18 15.47
N ARG A 118 -0.80 1.16 15.10
CA ARG A 118 0.02 0.39 16.04
C ARG A 118 1.05 1.26 16.75
N HIS A 119 1.60 2.27 16.07
CA HIS A 119 2.62 3.17 16.60
C HIS A 119 2.09 4.51 17.12
N ARG A 120 0.77 4.76 17.05
CA ARG A 120 0.12 6.03 17.45
C ARG A 120 0.60 6.57 18.80
N ARG A 121 0.63 5.73 19.84
CA ARG A 121 1.05 6.18 21.18
C ARG A 121 2.46 6.73 21.16
N LYS A 122 3.40 5.99 20.57
CA LYS A 122 4.80 6.43 20.46
C LYS A 122 4.91 7.73 19.67
N ILE A 123 4.22 7.84 18.53
CA ILE A 123 4.21 9.06 17.70
C ILE A 123 3.74 10.28 18.50
N MET A 124 2.64 10.14 19.24
CA MET A 124 2.03 11.25 19.97
C MET A 124 2.75 11.58 21.29
N ASP A 125 3.17 10.56 22.04
CA ASP A 125 3.83 10.71 23.35
C ASP A 125 5.25 11.28 23.20
N GLU A 126 5.94 10.97 22.09
CA GLU A 126 7.25 11.57 21.76
C GLU A 126 7.14 12.92 21.04
N HIS A 127 5.92 13.43 20.83
CA HIS A 127 5.67 14.70 20.15
C HIS A 127 6.37 14.83 18.80
N MET A 128 6.34 13.77 17.99
CA MET A 128 7.01 13.75 16.69
C MET A 128 6.41 14.79 15.73
N ASP A 129 7.26 15.66 15.21
CA ASP A 129 7.01 16.50 14.04
C ASP A 129 7.29 15.72 12.74
N PHE A 130 7.19 16.37 11.58
CA PHE A 130 7.36 15.70 10.30
C PHE A 130 8.71 14.99 10.15
N ASP A 131 9.82 15.65 10.52
CA ASP A 131 11.17 15.11 10.33
C ASP A 131 11.46 13.95 11.29
N THR A 132 11.05 14.08 12.56
CA THR A 132 11.18 12.99 13.52
C THR A 132 10.25 11.82 13.21
N LEU A 133 9.04 12.08 12.73
CA LEU A 133 8.12 11.05 12.25
C LEU A 133 8.70 10.31 11.03
N LEU A 134 9.21 11.04 10.04
CA LEU A 134 9.85 10.45 8.86
C LEU A 134 11.04 9.57 9.27
N LYS A 135 11.88 10.04 10.18
CA LYS A 135 12.99 9.26 10.73
C LYS A 135 12.49 8.00 11.43
N PHE A 136 11.52 8.13 12.33
CA PHE A 136 10.94 7.01 13.06
C PHE A 136 10.35 5.95 12.10
N ILE A 137 9.59 6.38 11.10
CA ILE A 137 8.99 5.51 10.09
C ILE A 137 10.08 4.77 9.29
N ASN A 138 11.17 5.46 8.93
CA ASN A 138 12.30 4.82 8.26
C ASN A 138 12.99 3.76 9.14
N GLU A 139 13.08 4.02 10.44
CA GLU A 139 13.64 3.09 11.44
C GLU A 139 12.73 1.90 11.74
N LEU A 140 11.48 1.87 11.25
CA LEU A 140 10.61 0.68 11.35
C LEU A 140 10.97 -0.43 10.36
N SER A 141 11.79 -0.14 9.35
CA SER A 141 12.22 -1.11 8.35
C SER A 141 12.86 -2.34 9.02
N GLY A 142 12.38 -3.54 8.68
CA GLY A 142 12.83 -4.80 9.28
C GLY A 142 12.26 -5.09 10.68
N HIS A 143 11.48 -4.17 11.25
CA HIS A 143 10.91 -4.30 12.60
C HIS A 143 9.37 -4.39 12.62
N ILE A 144 8.73 -4.32 11.45
CA ILE A 144 7.27 -4.46 11.33
C ILE A 144 6.90 -5.95 11.32
N ASP A 145 6.03 -6.37 12.24
CA ASP A 145 5.43 -7.71 12.23
C ASP A 145 4.31 -7.76 11.17
N ALA A 146 4.62 -8.35 10.02
CA ALA A 146 3.73 -8.43 8.86
C ALA A 146 2.41 -9.15 9.15
N ASN A 147 2.45 -10.25 9.91
CA ASN A 147 1.24 -11.03 10.20
C ASN A 147 0.27 -10.26 11.10
N ALA A 148 0.78 -9.59 12.13
CA ALA A 148 -0.04 -8.74 12.98
C ALA A 148 -0.58 -7.52 12.21
N THR A 149 0.24 -6.94 11.33
CA THR A 149 -0.16 -5.81 10.48
C THR A 149 -1.26 -6.19 9.50
N LEU A 150 -1.14 -7.33 8.81
CA LEU A 150 -2.17 -7.83 7.88
C LEU A 150 -3.50 -8.09 8.59
N ARG A 151 -3.49 -8.77 9.74
CA ARG A 151 -4.71 -8.96 10.56
C ARG A 151 -5.32 -7.63 10.98
N GLY A 152 -4.49 -6.65 11.34
CA GLY A 152 -4.93 -5.30 11.67
C GLY A 152 -5.57 -4.60 10.47
N ALA A 153 -4.97 -4.71 9.29
CA ALA A 153 -5.48 -4.13 8.05
C ALA A 153 -6.82 -4.75 7.64
N GLU A 154 -6.95 -6.08 7.70
CA GLU A 154 -8.22 -6.78 7.45
C GLU A 154 -9.33 -6.33 8.40
N ALA A 155 -9.04 -6.27 9.71
CA ALA A 155 -10.00 -5.82 10.70
C ALA A 155 -10.42 -4.35 10.49
N LEU A 156 -9.48 -3.48 10.10
CA LEU A 156 -9.76 -2.09 9.77
C LEU A 156 -10.61 -1.96 8.50
N CYS A 157 -10.30 -2.75 7.46
CA CYS A 157 -11.06 -2.77 6.21
C CYS A 157 -12.51 -3.22 6.43
N LEU A 158 -12.69 -4.30 7.20
CA LEU A 158 -14.02 -4.80 7.59
C LEU A 158 -14.79 -3.78 8.43
N CYS A 159 -14.12 -3.11 9.37
CA CYS A 159 -14.73 -2.08 10.22
C CYS A 159 -15.12 -0.83 9.42
N ALA A 160 -14.33 -0.46 8.41
CA ALA A 160 -14.61 0.70 7.57
C ALA A 160 -15.81 0.46 6.64
N GLY A 161 -15.93 -0.77 6.12
CA GLY A 161 -17.01 -1.16 5.21
C GLY A 161 -17.16 -0.19 4.03
N GLU A 162 -18.39 0.14 3.67
CA GLU A 162 -18.72 1.06 2.59
C GLU A 162 -18.17 2.48 2.82
N ASN A 163 -18.08 2.92 4.09
CA ASN A 163 -17.50 4.24 4.41
C ASN A 163 -16.00 4.29 4.10
N GLY A 164 -15.30 3.16 4.25
CA GLY A 164 -13.90 3.02 3.87
C GLY A 164 -13.73 3.11 2.35
N ALA A 165 -14.54 2.38 1.60
CA ALA A 165 -14.54 2.45 0.13
C ALA A 165 -14.86 3.88 -0.37
N ALA A 166 -15.82 4.57 0.26
CA ALA A 166 -16.18 5.94 -0.08
C ALA A 166 -15.07 6.97 0.19
N CYS A 167 -14.07 6.64 1.02
CA CYS A 167 -12.91 7.50 1.27
C CYS A 167 -11.88 7.49 0.13
N ILE A 168 -11.95 6.50 -0.76
CA ILE A 168 -10.96 6.28 -1.81
C ILE A 168 -11.47 6.89 -3.12
N PRO A 169 -10.82 7.95 -3.66
CA PRO A 169 -11.27 8.58 -4.89
C PRO A 169 -11.26 7.59 -6.07
N PRO A 170 -12.21 7.68 -7.02
CA PRO A 170 -12.15 6.93 -8.26
C PRO A 170 -10.85 7.18 -9.02
N GLY A 171 -10.28 6.13 -9.60
CA GLY A 171 -8.98 6.20 -10.29
C GLY A 171 -7.76 6.15 -9.37
N THR A 172 -7.95 5.99 -8.05
CA THR A 172 -6.84 5.69 -7.14
C THR A 172 -6.25 4.32 -7.50
N PRO A 173 -4.94 4.22 -7.80
CA PRO A 173 -4.34 2.96 -8.24
C PRO A 173 -4.49 1.82 -7.19
N PRO A 174 -4.93 0.62 -7.60
CA PRO A 174 -4.97 -0.57 -6.74
C PRO A 174 -3.57 -1.19 -6.56
N SER A 175 -3.48 -2.24 -5.73
CA SER A 175 -2.22 -3.00 -5.56
C SER A 175 -1.81 -3.81 -6.80
N LEU A 176 -2.81 -4.24 -7.59
CA LEU A 176 -2.68 -4.87 -8.90
C LEU A 176 -3.98 -4.60 -9.67
N LEU A 177 -3.98 -4.65 -10.99
CA LEU A 177 -5.17 -4.66 -11.81
C LEU A 177 -5.51 -6.12 -12.03
N VAL A 178 -6.73 -6.50 -11.67
CA VAL A 178 -7.26 -7.81 -12.05
C VAL A 178 -8.15 -7.55 -13.25
N GLU A 179 -7.70 -7.89 -14.45
CA GLU A 179 -8.57 -7.93 -15.62
C GLU A 179 -9.66 -8.98 -15.38
N THR A 180 -10.88 -8.55 -15.09
CA THR A 180 -12.05 -9.45 -14.96
C THR A 180 -12.49 -10.07 -16.31
N GLY A 181 -11.69 -9.95 -17.37
CA GLY A 181 -12.10 -10.25 -18.76
C GLY A 181 -11.38 -11.41 -19.46
N MET A 182 -10.21 -11.87 -19.01
CA MET A 182 -9.41 -12.87 -19.76
C MET A 182 -9.52 -14.31 -19.22
N LEU A 183 -10.20 -14.54 -18.09
CA LEU A 183 -10.23 -15.86 -17.46
C LEU A 183 -11.26 -16.86 -18.04
N TYR A 184 -12.13 -16.47 -18.97
CA TYR A 184 -13.06 -17.41 -19.64
C TYR A 184 -13.40 -17.01 -21.08
N SER A 185 -12.47 -17.23 -22.00
CA SER A 185 -12.80 -17.50 -23.40
C SER A 185 -11.88 -18.59 -23.94
N GLN A 186 -11.93 -19.77 -23.31
CA GLN A 186 -11.71 -21.00 -24.06
C GLN A 186 -12.89 -21.12 -25.03
N GLN A 187 -12.70 -20.61 -26.25
CA GLN A 187 -13.50 -21.01 -27.39
C GLN A 187 -13.16 -22.48 -27.65
N ASP A 188 -13.95 -23.37 -27.05
CA ASP A 188 -14.23 -24.69 -27.61
C ASP A 188 -14.92 -24.45 -28.96
N ASP A 189 -14.14 -24.37 -30.03
CA ASP A 189 -14.67 -24.53 -31.39
C ASP A 189 -14.19 -25.90 -31.93
N ILE A 190 -15.22 -26.74 -32.13
CA ILE A 190 -15.24 -28.11 -32.68
C ILE A 190 -14.85 -28.12 -34.17
#